data_AF-A0A0P9NGP0-F1
#
_entry.id   AF-A0A0P9NGP0-F1
#
_cell.length_a   1.000
_cell.length_b   1.000
_cell.length_c   1.000
_cell.angle_alpha   90.00
_cell.angle_beta   90.00
_cell.angle_gamma   90.00
#
_symmetry.space_group_name_H-M   'P 1'
#
loop_
_entity.id
_entity.type
_entity.pdbx_description
1 polymer ?
#
loop_
_entity_poly.entity_id
_entity_poly.type
_entity_poly.pdbx_seq_one_letter_code
_entity_poly.pdbx_strand_id
1 'polypeptide(L)'
;MLLPACLTSRSMRRWTARRRLPAERLPCSGAFTMSFTSLHWGVYRPQVEGGKLKALLPAEWDKDPSPIGDSVADAITSPTRVMRPAIRRSFLQQAGGRPDLRGQEPFVEVSWEVALDLVASELQRV
;
A
#
# COMPACT_ATOMS: atom_id res chain seq x y z
N MET A 1 -35.62 22.14 -42.50
CA MET A 1 -35.79 22.12 -41.03
C MET A 1 -35.37 20.73 -40.55
N LEU A 2 -34.09 20.37 -40.37
CA LEU A 2 -33.06 20.79 -39.40
C LEU A 2 -33.41 20.52 -37.90
N LEU A 3 -33.09 19.28 -37.47
CA LEU A 3 -32.50 18.81 -36.19
C LEU A 3 -33.36 18.79 -34.89
N PRO A 4 -32.99 18.02 -33.83
CA PRO A 4 -32.61 16.60 -33.82
C PRO A 4 -33.05 15.80 -32.55
N ALA A 5 -32.80 14.49 -32.61
CA ALA A 5 -32.83 13.55 -31.50
C ALA A 5 -31.85 13.89 -30.37
N CYS A 6 -32.30 13.72 -29.11
CA CYS A 6 -31.52 13.93 -27.90
C CYS A 6 -30.81 12.62 -27.51
N LEU A 7 -29.53 12.48 -27.89
CA LEU A 7 -28.62 11.47 -27.35
C LEU A 7 -27.89 12.08 -26.15
N THR A 8 -28.30 11.73 -24.93
CA THR A 8 -27.56 12.06 -23.71
C THR A 8 -26.33 11.16 -23.60
N SER A 9 -25.19 11.67 -24.05
CA SER A 9 -23.87 11.07 -23.80
C SER A 9 -23.49 11.24 -22.33
N ARG A 10 -23.67 10.19 -21.52
CA ARG A 10 -23.08 10.15 -20.18
C ARG A 10 -21.58 9.92 -20.34
N SER A 11 -20.85 11.04 -20.35
CA SER A 11 -19.39 11.13 -20.32
C SER A 11 -18.81 10.24 -19.23
N MET A 12 -18.39 9.03 -19.61
CA MET A 12 -17.37 8.26 -18.92
C MET A 12 -16.10 9.10 -18.97
N ARG A 13 -15.74 9.73 -17.84
CA ARG A 13 -14.43 10.35 -17.68
C ARG A 13 -13.38 9.25 -17.78
N ARG A 14 -12.86 9.07 -18.99
CA ARG A 14 -11.67 8.28 -19.27
C ARG A 14 -10.53 8.86 -18.42
N TRP A 15 -10.08 8.10 -17.44
CA TRP A 15 -8.77 8.29 -16.83
C TRP A 15 -7.69 7.92 -17.85
N THR A 16 -7.51 8.76 -18.87
CA THR A 16 -6.45 8.59 -19.87
C THR A 16 -5.11 9.01 -19.29
N ALA A 17 -4.19 8.05 -19.27
CA ALA A 17 -2.76 8.23 -19.39
C ALA A 17 -2.08 9.09 -18.31
N ARG A 18 -1.77 8.45 -17.17
CA ARG A 18 -0.61 8.84 -16.36
C ARG A 18 0.61 8.68 -17.28
N ARG A 19 1.16 9.79 -17.81
CA ARG A 19 2.44 9.77 -18.53
C ARG A 19 3.45 9.09 -17.60
N ARG A 20 3.94 7.90 -17.99
CA ARG A 20 5.15 7.34 -17.39
C ARG A 20 6.26 8.32 -17.73
N LEU A 21 6.66 9.13 -16.75
CA LEU A 21 7.95 9.80 -16.81
C LEU A 21 8.99 8.69 -16.98
N PRO A 22 9.94 8.81 -17.92
CA PRO A 22 11.03 7.86 -18.03
C PRO A 22 11.76 7.82 -16.68
N ALA A 23 12.11 6.62 -16.23
CA ALA A 23 12.95 6.42 -15.06
C ALA A 23 14.37 6.90 -15.40
N GLU A 24 14.56 8.22 -15.42
CA GLU A 24 15.88 8.82 -15.49
C GLU A 24 16.54 8.55 -14.12
N ARG A 25 17.56 7.69 -14.13
CA ARG A 25 18.38 7.47 -12.94
C ARG A 25 19.15 8.75 -12.69
N LEU A 26 18.64 9.56 -11.77
CA LEU A 26 19.39 10.69 -11.23
C LEU A 26 20.71 10.15 -10.67
N PRO A 27 21.87 10.68 -11.08
CA PRO A 27 23.13 10.31 -10.46
C PRO A 27 23.08 10.73 -9.00
N CYS A 28 23.17 9.76 -8.07
CA CYS A 28 23.34 10.02 -6.65
C CYS A 28 24.74 10.59 -6.40
N SER A 29 24.96 11.85 -6.78
CA SER A 29 26.17 12.62 -6.47
C SER A 29 25.81 13.89 -5.71
N GLY A 30 25.05 13.70 -4.64
CA GLY A 30 24.86 14.68 -3.58
C GLY A 30 24.78 13.91 -2.28
N ALA A 31 25.52 14.34 -1.27
CA ALA A 31 25.40 13.79 0.08
C ALA A 31 23.91 13.85 0.47
N PHE A 32 23.21 12.73 0.41
CA PHE A 32 21.86 12.61 0.92
C PHE A 32 22.00 12.86 2.42
N THR A 33 21.66 14.07 2.87
CA THR A 33 21.45 14.31 4.29
C THR A 33 20.34 13.35 4.69
N MET A 34 20.69 12.26 5.36
CA MET A 34 19.74 11.23 5.74
C MET A 34 18.67 11.87 6.62
N SER A 35 17.49 12.12 6.05
CA SER A 35 16.39 12.77 6.76
C SER A 35 15.93 11.86 7.88
N PHE A 36 15.67 12.45 9.05
CA PHE A 36 15.12 11.71 10.17
C PHE A 36 13.73 11.14 9.85
N THR A 37 13.43 10.01 10.46
CA THR A 37 12.09 9.44 10.55
C THR A 37 11.72 9.28 12.02
N SER A 38 10.42 9.28 12.32
CA SER A 38 9.92 9.04 13.66
C SER A 38 8.97 7.85 13.66
N LEU A 39 9.08 7.04 14.70
CA LEU A 39 8.19 5.93 15.02
C LEU A 39 7.62 6.15 16.42
N HIS A 40 6.64 5.32 16.81
CA HIS A 40 6.12 5.31 18.17
C HIS A 40 7.21 5.12 19.26
N TRP A 41 8.37 4.58 18.89
CA TRP A 41 9.47 4.24 19.81
C TRP A 41 10.70 5.15 19.72
N GLY A 42 10.67 6.22 18.93
CA GLY A 42 11.79 7.17 18.86
C GLY A 42 11.95 7.89 17.54
N VAL A 43 13.02 8.69 17.47
CA VAL A 43 13.47 9.37 16.25
C VAL A 43 14.77 8.73 15.78
N TYR A 44 14.82 8.40 14.49
CA TYR A 44 15.93 7.64 13.91
C TYR A 44 16.40 8.26 12.59
N ARG A 45 17.68 8.10 12.27
CA ARG A 45 18.18 8.19 10.90
C ARG A 45 18.13 6.81 10.26
N PRO A 46 17.39 6.65 9.16
CA PRO A 46 17.49 5.46 8.33
C PRO A 46 18.94 5.30 7.84
N GLN A 47 19.42 4.06 7.75
CA GLN A 47 20.60 3.71 6.95
C GLN A 47 20.12 2.88 5.77
N VAL A 48 20.24 3.41 4.55
CA VAL A 48 19.71 2.78 3.33
C VAL A 48 20.85 2.48 2.36
N GLU A 49 20.96 1.23 1.94
CA GLU A 49 21.98 0.76 1.00
C GLU A 49 21.32 -0.01 -0.13
N GLY A 50 21.61 0.36 -1.37
CA GLY A 50 21.03 -0.29 -2.55
C GLY A 50 19.49 -0.27 -2.56
N GLY A 51 18.88 0.77 -1.98
CA GLY A 51 17.42 0.91 -1.87
C GLY A 51 16.78 0.04 -0.77
N LYS A 52 17.57 -0.61 0.09
CA LYS A 52 17.08 -1.41 1.22
C LYS A 52 17.44 -0.75 2.54
N LEU A 53 16.48 -0.68 3.46
CA LEU A 53 16.75 -0.27 4.83
C LEU A 53 17.63 -1.32 5.51
N LYS A 54 18.77 -0.89 6.06
CA LYS A 54 19.72 -1.76 6.78
C LYS A 54 19.61 -1.62 8.28
N ALA A 55 19.42 -0.39 8.76
CA ALA A 55 19.30 -0.09 10.18
C ALA A 55 18.52 1.22 10.38
N LEU A 56 18.03 1.40 11.61
CA LEU A 56 17.56 2.68 12.13
C LEU A 56 18.53 3.15 13.22
N LEU A 57 19.37 4.13 12.91
CA LEU A 57 20.29 4.70 13.89
C LEU A 57 19.54 5.71 14.75
N PRO A 58 19.57 5.61 16.09
CA PRO A 58 18.92 6.61 16.94
C PRO A 58 19.44 8.03 16.66
N ALA A 59 18.58 9.02 16.88
CA ALA A 59 19.02 10.41 16.86
C ALA A 59 20.03 10.67 17.99
N GLU A 60 21.06 11.48 17.74
CA GLU A 60 22.18 11.66 18.67
C GLU A 60 21.78 12.31 19.99
N TRP A 61 20.65 13.02 20.00
CA TRP A 61 20.12 13.65 21.20
C TRP A 61 19.25 12.71 22.04
N ASP A 62 18.91 11.52 21.52
CA ASP A 62 18.16 10.51 22.28
C ASP A 62 19.10 9.79 23.24
N LYS A 63 18.87 9.97 24.54
CA LYS A 63 19.70 9.42 25.61
C LYS A 63 19.30 8.00 26.02
N ASP A 64 18.12 7.56 25.64
CA ASP A 64 17.57 6.24 26.00
C ASP A 64 16.78 5.66 24.82
N PRO A 65 17.48 5.36 23.70
CA PRO A 65 16.81 4.93 22.49
C PRO A 65 16.19 3.55 22.68
N SER A 66 14.95 3.38 22.19
CA SER A 66 14.26 2.10 22.32
C SER A 66 14.93 1.01 21.47
N PRO A 67 15.23 -0.17 22.05
CA PRO A 67 15.80 -1.30 21.31
C PRO A 67 14.82 -1.90 20.27
N ILE A 68 13.54 -1.51 20.30
CA ILE A 68 12.54 -1.95 19.31
C ILE A 68 12.90 -1.43 17.90
N GLY A 69 13.58 -0.29 17.81
CA GLY A 69 14.03 0.30 16.54
C GLY A 69 14.88 -0.65 15.69
N ASP A 70 15.68 -1.50 16.33
CA ASP A 70 16.59 -2.44 15.67
C ASP A 70 15.82 -3.48 14.83
N SER A 71 14.61 -3.84 15.26
CA SER A 71 13.78 -4.85 14.59
C SER A 71 13.11 -4.36 13.31
N VAL A 72 13.06 -3.05 13.07
CA VAL A 72 12.24 -2.45 12.01
C VAL A 72 12.73 -2.83 10.62
N ALA A 73 14.04 -2.92 10.43
CA ALA A 73 14.62 -3.31 9.14
C ALA A 73 14.16 -4.72 8.72
N ASP A 74 14.21 -5.68 9.65
CA ASP A 74 13.81 -7.07 9.41
C ASP A 74 12.29 -7.20 9.25
N ALA A 75 11.52 -6.41 10.01
CA ALA A 75 10.06 -6.43 9.96
C ALA A 75 9.50 -6.06 8.57
N ILE A 76 10.17 -5.17 7.82
CA ILE A 76 9.73 -4.75 6.49
C ILE A 76 9.71 -5.92 5.50
N THR A 77 10.68 -6.84 5.62
CA THR A 77 10.84 -8.02 4.74
C THR A 77 10.49 -9.34 5.42
N SER A 78 9.79 -9.30 6.56
CA SER A 78 9.36 -10.50 7.27
C SER A 78 8.56 -11.46 6.37
N PRO A 79 8.73 -12.80 6.51
CA PRO A 79 7.87 -13.79 5.85
C PRO A 79 6.37 -13.63 6.15
N THR A 80 6.01 -12.95 7.24
CA THR A 80 4.62 -12.68 7.62
C THR A 80 4.07 -11.38 7.01
N ARG A 81 4.84 -10.67 6.19
CA ARG A 81 4.39 -9.45 5.53
C ARG A 81 3.29 -9.76 4.51
N VAL A 82 2.15 -9.10 4.65
CA VAL A 82 1.08 -9.18 3.65
C VAL A 82 1.52 -8.48 2.36
N MET A 83 1.71 -9.29 1.30
CA MET A 83 2.29 -8.82 0.03
C MET A 83 1.24 -8.33 -0.97
N ARG A 84 0.01 -8.85 -0.90
CA ARG A 84 -1.07 -8.56 -1.84
C ARG A 84 -2.43 -8.51 -1.13
N PRO A 85 -3.43 -7.81 -1.72
CA PRO A 85 -4.81 -7.94 -1.28
C PRO A 85 -5.25 -9.40 -1.34
N ALA A 86 -5.93 -9.86 -0.30
CA ALA A 86 -6.45 -11.21 -0.25
C ALA A 86 -7.81 -11.21 0.43
N ILE A 87 -8.72 -12.03 -0.09
CA ILE A 87 -10.10 -12.10 0.39
C ILE A 87 -10.39 -13.53 0.81
N ARG A 88 -11.09 -13.64 1.93
CA ARG A 88 -11.55 -14.90 2.49
C ARG A 88 -12.40 -15.68 1.47
N ARG A 89 -12.09 -16.95 1.21
CA ARG A 89 -12.67 -17.73 0.09
C ARG A 89 -14.19 -17.69 0.04
N SER A 90 -14.87 -17.94 1.17
CA SER A 90 -16.33 -17.96 1.25
C SER A 90 -16.97 -16.60 0.90
N PHE A 91 -16.27 -15.50 1.19
CA PHE A 91 -16.75 -14.15 0.90
C PHE A 91 -16.68 -13.82 -0.60
N LEU A 92 -15.76 -14.42 -1.35
CA LEU A 92 -15.73 -14.33 -2.81
C LEU A 92 -16.81 -15.19 -3.49
N GLN A 93 -17.24 -16.26 -2.84
CA GLN A 93 -18.17 -17.24 -3.43
C GLN A 93 -19.63 -16.86 -3.26
N GLN A 94 -19.98 -16.16 -2.18
CA GLN A 94 -21.35 -15.76 -1.89
C GLN A 94 -21.41 -14.42 -1.14
N ALA A 95 -22.45 -13.63 -1.41
CA ALA A 95 -22.69 -12.37 -0.69
C ALA A 95 -22.80 -12.63 0.83
N GLY A 96 -22.12 -11.80 1.63
CA GLY A 96 -22.02 -11.97 3.09
C GLY A 96 -21.08 -13.09 3.56
N GLY A 97 -20.63 -13.97 2.66
CA GLY A 97 -19.76 -15.10 2.97
C GLY A 97 -20.32 -16.07 4.01
N ARG A 98 -19.44 -16.79 4.71
CA ARG A 98 -19.79 -17.75 5.77
C ARG A 98 -19.20 -17.32 7.12
N PRO A 99 -19.85 -16.49 7.94
CA PRO A 99 -19.24 -15.91 9.14
C PRO A 99 -18.67 -16.95 10.13
N ASP A 100 -19.28 -18.13 10.18
CA ASP A 100 -18.86 -19.31 10.93
C ASP A 100 -17.44 -19.81 10.59
N LEU A 101 -16.96 -19.54 9.38
CA LEU A 101 -15.64 -20.00 8.90
C LEU A 101 -14.51 -18.97 9.09
N ARG A 102 -14.77 -17.83 9.74
CA ARG A 102 -13.71 -16.84 10.00
C ARG A 102 -12.58 -17.46 10.83
N GLY A 103 -11.35 -17.27 10.37
CA GLY A 103 -10.15 -17.85 10.99
C GLY A 103 -9.86 -19.33 10.63
N GLN A 104 -10.74 -20.00 9.89
CA GLN A 104 -10.62 -21.43 9.56
C GLN A 104 -10.42 -21.71 8.07
N GLU A 105 -10.57 -20.71 7.21
CA GLU A 105 -10.57 -20.88 5.77
C GLU A 105 -9.42 -20.11 5.09
N PRO A 106 -9.00 -20.54 3.89
CA PRO A 106 -7.92 -19.88 3.18
C PRO A 106 -8.35 -18.51 2.65
N PHE A 107 -7.33 -17.68 2.42
CA PHE A 107 -7.44 -16.44 1.67
C PHE A 107 -7.04 -16.67 0.22
N VAL A 108 -7.76 -16.01 -0.69
CA VAL A 108 -7.46 -16.00 -2.12
C VAL A 108 -6.88 -14.64 -2.47
N GLU A 109 -5.66 -14.60 -3.00
CA GLU A 109 -5.05 -13.37 -3.49
C GLU A 109 -5.84 -12.83 -4.69
N VAL A 110 -6.04 -11.52 -4.73
CA VAL A 110 -6.75 -10.82 -5.81
C VAL A 110 -5.99 -9.57 -6.24
N SER A 111 -6.40 -8.98 -7.36
CA SER A 111 -5.88 -7.69 -7.78
C SER A 111 -6.43 -6.56 -6.87
N TRP A 112 -5.76 -5.41 -6.90
CA TRP A 112 -6.23 -4.22 -6.18
C TRP A 112 -7.59 -3.74 -6.69
N GLU A 113 -7.85 -3.84 -8.00
CA GLU A 113 -9.13 -3.48 -8.60
C GLU A 113 -10.27 -4.32 -8.01
N VAL A 114 -10.10 -5.65 -7.98
CA VAL A 114 -11.10 -6.55 -7.39
C VAL A 114 -11.33 -6.27 -5.90
N ALA A 115 -10.26 -6.06 -5.14
CA ALA A 115 -10.37 -5.77 -3.71
C ALA A 115 -11.11 -4.46 -3.43
N LEU A 116 -10.79 -3.40 -4.17
CA LEU A 116 -11.42 -2.09 -4.01
C LEU A 116 -12.87 -2.08 -4.47
N ASP A 117 -13.18 -2.71 -5.61
CA ASP A 117 -14.56 -2.82 -6.11
C ASP A 117 -15.45 -3.58 -5.12
N LEU A 118 -14.93 -4.65 -4.51
CA LEU A 118 -15.69 -5.42 -3.53
C LEU A 118 -15.96 -4.61 -2.25
N VAL A 119 -14.94 -3.92 -1.71
CA VAL A 119 -15.12 -3.04 -0.53
C VAL A 119 -16.11 -1.93 -0.83
N ALA A 120 -15.99 -1.28 -1.99
CA ALA A 120 -16.90 -0.21 -2.40
C ALA A 120 -18.34 -0.70 -2.53
N SER A 121 -18.55 -1.87 -3.15
CA SER A 121 -19.87 -2.47 -3.32
C SER A 121 -20.53 -2.78 -1.96
N GLU A 122 -19.77 -3.33 -1.01
CA GLU A 122 -20.29 -3.63 0.32
C GLU A 122 -20.59 -2.37 1.15
N LEU A 123 -19.78 -1.32 1.02
CA LEU A 123 -20.04 -0.02 1.66
C LEU A 123 -21.28 0.68 1.10
N GLN A 124 -21.60 0.49 -0.19
CA GLN A 124 -22.82 1.03 -0.80
C GLN A 124 -24.08 0.25 -0.44
N ARG A 125 -23.93 -1.04 -0.12
CA ARG A 125 -25.04 -1.93 0.23
C ARG A 125 -25.60 -1.65 1.63
N VAL A 126 -24.75 -1.23 2.57
CA VAL A 126 -25.11 -0.96 3.98
C VAL A 126 -25.52 0.49 4.21
#